data_AF-A0A914J5D9-F1
#
_entry.id   AF-A0A914J5D9-F1
#
_cell.length_a   1.000
_cell.length_b   1.000
_cell.length_c   1.000
_cell.angle_alpha   90.00
_cell.angle_beta   90.00
_cell.angle_gamma   90.00
#
_symmetry.space_group_name_H-M   'P 1'
#
loop_
_entity.id
_entity.type
_entity.pdbx_description
1 polymer ?
#
loop_
_entity_poly.entity_id
_entity_poly.type
_entity_poly.pdbx_seq_one_letter_code
_entity_poly.pdbx_strand_id
1 'polypeptide(L)'
;MAIFNTRKLIHVFFLIITVFFYGFCIQSKRETKSVLLDQSLCPLSWQPADEFCVRLFFQPTSSEDAKQECQLHGAELVNIVKNQQENSALINDLSEIINEPVSAGVTELTWLVGGIDAVVKDVQLSYNLWLSAKSEDQQEKSLALQLKNNRHFELTTVSTKSAYPFICSLLPLARKTLLYEQALYPKGSPQIVEQPKLAYHYSPRRDGYFVTIPCKSSGNPVPKINWFKNGIDEIDVSSTNSSFIVSGGSLLVPIHNNSTESFEYHCTATNIHGTYRSSSTIVRSAFIEPFRATRLDVYANRKTSGTKIECQTPQHYPKPI
;
A
#
# COMPACT_ATOMS: atom_id res chain seq x y z
N MET A 1 47.60 75.30 9.53
CA MET A 1 46.25 75.89 9.46
C MET A 1 45.26 74.74 9.28
N ALA A 2 44.27 74.67 10.17
CA ALA A 2 43.13 73.73 10.22
C ALA A 2 43.43 72.22 10.38
N ILE A 3 43.57 71.83 11.65
CA ILE A 3 43.56 70.47 12.19
C ILE A 3 42.15 69.88 12.00
N PHE A 4 42.01 68.88 11.13
CA PHE A 4 40.76 68.14 10.94
C PHE A 4 40.48 67.28 12.18
N ASN A 5 39.37 67.57 12.85
CA ASN A 5 38.96 67.01 14.13
C ASN A 5 38.43 65.57 13.97
N THR A 6 39.33 64.60 14.08
CA THR A 6 39.08 63.14 13.94
C THR A 6 38.27 62.52 15.10
N ARG A 7 37.89 63.29 16.12
CA ARG A 7 37.10 62.77 17.26
C ARG A 7 35.60 62.59 17.00
N LYS A 8 35.02 63.28 16.01
CA LYS A 8 33.56 63.18 15.74
C LYS A 8 33.16 62.00 14.85
N LEU A 9 34.02 61.51 13.96
CA LEU A 9 33.67 60.37 13.09
C LEU A 9 33.71 59.02 13.83
N ILE A 10 34.59 58.87 14.82
CA ILE A 10 34.74 57.60 15.57
C ILE A 10 33.54 57.37 16.50
N HIS A 11 32.97 58.44 17.08
CA HIS A 11 31.77 58.32 17.93
C HIS A 11 30.50 57.99 17.15
N VAL A 12 30.37 58.44 15.90
CA VAL A 12 29.22 58.11 15.04
C VAL A 12 29.32 56.66 14.55
N PHE A 13 30.53 56.17 14.24
CA PHE A 13 30.72 54.76 13.88
C PHE A 13 30.49 53.80 15.06
N PHE A 14 30.91 54.17 16.28
CA PHE A 14 30.65 53.34 17.47
C PHE A 14 29.18 53.28 17.86
N LEU A 15 28.41 54.36 17.66
CA LEU A 15 26.96 54.38 17.93
C LEU A 15 26.13 53.60 16.90
N ILE A 16 26.58 53.52 15.65
CA ILE A 16 25.89 52.71 14.63
C ILE A 16 26.16 51.21 14.84
N ILE A 17 27.37 50.84 15.25
CA ILE A 17 27.71 49.43 15.51
C ILE A 17 27.02 48.92 16.78
N THR A 18 26.85 49.75 17.82
CA THR A 18 26.11 49.32 19.03
C THR A 18 24.61 49.19 18.79
N VAL A 19 24.00 49.97 17.89
CA VAL A 19 22.60 49.80 17.49
C VAL A 19 22.41 48.55 16.61
N PHE A 20 23.40 48.19 15.79
CA PHE A 20 23.35 46.93 15.01
C PHE A 20 23.57 45.66 15.87
N PHE A 21 24.33 45.74 16.96
CA PHE A 21 24.53 44.60 17.87
C PHE A 21 23.45 44.46 18.96
N TYR A 22 22.76 45.54 19.36
CA TYR A 22 21.65 45.47 20.32
C TYR A 22 20.26 45.24 19.68
N GLY A 23 20.14 45.31 18.35
CA GLY A 23 18.86 45.20 17.63
C GLY A 23 18.49 43.80 17.10
N PHE A 24 19.42 42.83 17.10
CA PHE A 24 19.20 41.50 16.53
C PHE A 24 19.32 40.40 17.60
N CYS A 25 18.60 40.57 18.70
CA CYS A 25 18.21 39.44 19.55
C CYS A 25 16.69 39.42 19.68
N ILE A 26 15.98 39.54 18.55
CA ILE A 26 14.63 38.98 18.47
C ILE A 26 14.84 37.48 18.50
N GLN A 27 14.72 36.92 19.70
CA GLN A 27 14.42 35.52 19.91
C GLN A 27 13.27 35.17 18.98
N SER A 28 13.58 34.58 17.83
CA SER A 28 12.72 33.57 17.24
C SER A 28 12.72 32.43 18.26
N LYS A 29 11.92 32.58 19.33
CA LYS A 29 11.37 31.44 20.04
C LYS A 29 10.65 30.63 18.98
N ARG A 30 11.37 29.68 18.36
CA ARG A 30 10.70 28.47 17.89
C ARG A 30 10.05 27.94 19.14
N GLU A 31 8.75 28.19 19.28
CA GLU A 31 7.92 27.35 20.12
C GLU A 31 8.18 25.94 19.61
N THR A 32 9.05 25.21 20.30
CA THR A 32 9.09 23.76 20.21
C THR A 32 7.77 23.32 20.81
N LYS A 33 6.70 23.39 20.01
CA LYS A 33 5.50 22.64 20.30
C LYS A 33 5.97 21.21 20.38
N SER A 34 6.03 20.68 21.60
CA SER A 34 6.15 19.25 21.80
C SER A 34 4.92 18.66 21.13
N VAL A 35 5.10 18.16 19.91
CA VAL A 35 4.06 17.40 19.23
C VAL A 35 3.96 16.10 20.01
N LEU A 36 2.99 16.02 20.92
CA LEU A 36 2.64 14.78 21.58
C LEU A 36 1.96 13.90 20.52
N LEU A 37 2.71 12.95 19.99
CA LEU A 37 2.21 12.01 18.99
C LEU A 37 1.53 10.84 19.68
N ASP A 38 0.28 10.61 19.32
CA ASP A 38 -0.45 9.42 19.69
C ASP A 38 0.12 8.21 18.93
N GLN A 39 0.79 7.32 19.65
CA GLN A 39 1.44 6.14 19.10
C GLN A 39 0.44 5.06 18.70
N SER A 40 -0.85 5.21 19.02
CA SER A 40 -1.92 4.29 18.58
C SER A 40 -2.40 4.56 17.15
N LEU A 41 -2.06 5.71 16.57
CA LEU A 41 -2.44 6.08 15.20
C LEU A 41 -1.49 5.48 14.17
N CYS A 42 -2.04 5.14 13.00
CA CYS A 42 -1.24 4.73 11.85
C CYS A 42 -1.00 5.92 10.90
N PRO A 43 0.18 5.99 10.24
CA PRO A 43 0.45 7.02 9.25
C PRO A 43 -0.52 6.95 8.07
N LEU A 44 -0.75 8.06 7.38
CA LEU A 44 -1.76 8.22 6.30
C LEU A 44 -1.79 7.17 5.15
N SER A 45 -0.74 6.36 4.96
CA SER A 45 -0.65 5.31 3.93
C SER A 45 -0.65 3.88 4.51
N TRP A 46 -0.99 3.74 5.79
CA TRP A 46 -1.00 2.49 6.53
C TRP A 46 -2.34 2.31 7.24
N GLN A 47 -2.85 1.09 7.29
CA GLN A 47 -4.11 0.73 7.94
C GLN A 47 -3.83 0.11 9.31
N PRO A 48 -4.64 0.39 10.33
CA PRO A 48 -4.51 -0.26 11.63
C PRO A 48 -4.98 -1.72 11.55
N ALA A 49 -4.19 -2.64 12.11
CA ALA A 49 -4.56 -4.05 12.32
C ALA A 49 -3.96 -4.50 13.66
N ASP A 50 -4.82 -4.69 14.67
CA ASP A 50 -4.43 -4.88 16.06
C ASP A 50 -3.46 -3.79 16.54
N GLU A 51 -2.29 -4.14 17.08
CA GLU A 51 -1.25 -3.17 17.47
C GLU A 51 -0.36 -2.70 16.30
N PHE A 52 -0.50 -3.34 15.14
CA PHE A 52 0.34 -3.12 13.96
C PHE A 52 -0.29 -2.12 12.99
N CYS A 53 0.57 -1.45 12.23
CA CYS A 53 0.15 -0.70 11.05
C CYS A 53 0.56 -1.50 9.81
N VAL A 54 -0.40 -1.88 8.99
CA VAL A 54 -0.20 -2.76 7.84
C VAL A 54 -0.49 -2.06 6.52
N ARG A 55 0.14 -2.53 5.44
CA ARG A 55 -0.09 -2.05 4.08
C ARG A 55 -0.05 -3.20 3.09
N LEU A 56 -1.02 -3.22 2.19
CA LEU A 56 -1.15 -4.21 1.13
C LEU A 56 -0.34 -3.80 -0.10
N PHE A 57 0.40 -4.76 -0.66
CA PHE A 57 1.13 -4.62 -1.92
C PHE A 57 0.60 -5.64 -2.92
N PHE A 58 0.03 -5.16 -4.02
CA PHE A 58 -0.70 -5.98 -4.99
C PHE A 58 0.19 -6.63 -6.04
N GLN A 59 1.38 -6.09 -6.28
CA GLN A 59 2.30 -6.62 -7.27
C GLN A 59 2.81 -7.99 -6.80
N PRO A 60 2.54 -9.08 -7.54
CA PRO A 60 3.00 -10.40 -7.13
C PRO A 60 4.52 -10.49 -7.22
N THR A 61 5.18 -10.83 -6.12
CA THR A 61 6.64 -10.94 -6.03
C THR A 61 7.06 -12.20 -5.28
N SER A 62 8.32 -12.59 -5.42
CA SER A 62 8.88 -13.70 -4.65
C SER A 62 8.95 -13.36 -3.15
N SER A 63 9.08 -14.36 -2.29
CA SER A 63 9.15 -14.15 -0.85
C SER A 63 10.36 -13.32 -0.41
N GLU A 64 11.47 -13.33 -1.17
CA GLU A 64 12.67 -12.58 -0.83
C GLU A 64 12.59 -11.14 -1.32
N ASP A 65 12.12 -10.93 -2.54
CA ASP A 65 11.87 -9.60 -3.10
C ASP A 65 10.81 -8.85 -2.28
N ALA A 66 9.78 -9.54 -1.80
CA ALA A 66 8.77 -8.97 -0.92
C ALA A 66 9.35 -8.45 0.41
N LYS A 67 10.34 -9.15 1.00
CA LYS A 67 11.03 -8.65 2.20
C LYS A 67 11.82 -7.38 1.90
N GLN A 68 12.54 -7.37 0.78
CA GLN A 68 13.33 -6.20 0.37
C GLN A 68 12.42 -4.98 0.13
N GLU A 69 11.28 -5.19 -0.54
CA GLU A 69 10.31 -4.12 -0.80
C GLU A 69 9.70 -3.57 0.51
N CYS A 70 9.34 -4.43 1.47
CA CYS A 70 8.91 -3.97 2.80
C CYS A 70 10.01 -3.15 3.50
N GLN A 71 11.28 -3.59 3.41
CA GLN A 71 12.42 -2.91 4.04
C GLN A 71 12.66 -1.51 3.46
N LEU A 72 12.44 -1.30 2.16
CA LEU A 72 12.51 0.03 1.53
C LEU A 72 11.53 1.03 2.17
N HIS A 73 10.42 0.54 2.72
CA HIS A 73 9.42 1.34 3.42
C HIS A 73 9.59 1.37 4.95
N GLY A 74 10.71 0.86 5.49
CA GLY A 74 10.92 0.76 6.94
C GLY A 74 9.99 -0.23 7.63
N ALA A 75 9.52 -1.23 6.88
CA ALA A 75 8.58 -2.24 7.33
C ALA A 75 9.18 -3.64 7.16
N GLU A 76 8.50 -4.64 7.71
CA GLU A 76 8.81 -6.05 7.53
C GLU A 76 7.56 -6.81 7.07
N LEU A 77 7.71 -8.03 6.53
CA LEU A 77 6.54 -8.86 6.25
C LEU A 77 5.80 -9.15 7.56
N VAL A 78 4.47 -9.06 7.54
CA VAL A 78 3.63 -9.22 8.76
C VAL A 78 4.00 -10.51 9.46
N ASN A 79 4.58 -10.40 10.65
CA ASN A 79 5.15 -11.52 11.35
C ASN A 79 4.07 -12.26 12.15
N ILE A 80 3.59 -13.38 11.63
CA ILE A 80 2.55 -14.18 12.30
C ILE A 80 3.22 -15.34 13.02
N VAL A 81 3.16 -15.32 14.35
CA VAL A 81 3.60 -16.44 15.21
C VAL A 81 2.59 -17.58 15.08
N LYS A 82 3.04 -18.83 14.96
CA LYS A 82 2.15 -20.01 14.82
C LYS A 82 1.21 -20.24 16.02
N ASN A 83 1.40 -19.55 17.14
CA ASN A 83 0.56 -19.69 18.32
C ASN A 83 -0.78 -18.95 18.10
N GLN A 84 -1.85 -19.70 17.81
CA GLN A 84 -3.14 -19.19 17.33
C GLN A 84 -3.90 -18.28 18.32
N GLN A 85 -3.58 -18.32 19.62
CA GLN A 85 -4.31 -17.54 20.63
C GLN A 85 -3.88 -16.07 20.67
N GLU A 86 -2.61 -15.74 20.41
CA GLU A 86 -2.11 -14.36 20.43
C GLU A 86 -2.46 -13.61 19.13
N ASN A 87 -2.49 -14.29 17.98
CA ASN A 87 -2.70 -13.64 16.67
C ASN A 87 -4.15 -13.68 16.18
N SER A 88 -5.10 -14.11 17.01
CA SER A 88 -6.51 -14.22 16.59
C SER A 88 -7.12 -12.86 16.24
N ALA A 89 -6.76 -11.80 16.97
CA ALA A 89 -7.19 -10.43 16.68
C ALA A 89 -6.57 -9.92 15.37
N LEU A 90 -5.24 -10.01 15.23
CA LEU A 90 -4.51 -9.61 14.02
C LEU A 90 -5.01 -10.32 12.76
N ILE A 91 -5.26 -11.64 12.81
CA ILE A 91 -5.77 -12.39 11.64
C ILE A 91 -7.19 -11.95 11.29
N ASN A 92 -8.04 -11.65 12.28
CA ASN A 92 -9.38 -11.13 12.02
C ASN A 92 -9.33 -9.75 11.37
N ASP A 93 -8.51 -8.82 11.87
CA ASP A 93 -8.36 -7.48 11.29
C ASP A 93 -7.77 -7.55 9.87
N LEU A 94 -6.74 -8.38 9.66
CA LEU A 94 -6.19 -8.65 8.33
C LEU A 94 -7.24 -9.25 7.40
N SER A 95 -8.11 -10.14 7.91
CA SER A 95 -9.18 -10.70 7.10
C SER A 95 -10.13 -9.60 6.62
N GLU A 96 -10.52 -8.66 7.49
CA GLU A 96 -11.37 -7.52 7.12
C GLU A 96 -10.69 -6.63 6.08
N ILE A 97 -9.41 -6.29 6.31
CA ILE A 97 -8.58 -5.46 5.43
C ILE A 97 -8.40 -6.10 4.05
N ILE A 98 -8.23 -7.43 3.97
CA ILE A 98 -8.07 -8.14 2.69
C ILE A 98 -9.43 -8.37 2.01
N ASN A 99 -10.52 -8.52 2.78
CA ASN A 99 -11.86 -8.73 2.25
C ASN A 99 -12.39 -7.50 1.50
N GLU A 100 -12.00 -6.29 1.88
CA GLU A 100 -12.31 -5.08 1.11
C GLU A 100 -11.79 -5.19 -0.35
N PRO A 101 -10.49 -5.46 -0.60
CA PRO A 101 -9.95 -5.83 -1.91
C PRO A 101 -10.65 -6.95 -2.63
N VAL A 102 -10.89 -8.06 -1.95
CA VAL A 102 -11.49 -9.25 -2.56
C VAL A 102 -12.92 -8.96 -2.99
N SER A 103 -13.68 -8.20 -2.19
CA SER A 103 -15.03 -7.72 -2.56
C SER A 103 -15.00 -6.70 -3.71
N ALA A 104 -13.91 -5.92 -3.80
CA ALA A 104 -13.59 -5.08 -4.93
C ALA A 104 -12.94 -5.87 -6.08
N GLY A 105 -12.97 -7.20 -6.07
CA GLY A 105 -12.64 -8.07 -7.18
C GLY A 105 -11.20 -8.54 -7.30
N VAL A 106 -10.28 -8.24 -6.37
CA VAL A 106 -8.91 -8.78 -6.42
C VAL A 106 -8.93 -10.32 -6.52
N THR A 107 -8.19 -10.90 -7.49
CA THR A 107 -8.23 -12.34 -7.81
C THR A 107 -7.39 -13.20 -6.86
N GLU A 108 -6.45 -12.57 -6.19
CA GLU A 108 -5.43 -13.18 -5.38
C GLU A 108 -6.03 -13.60 -4.03
N LEU A 109 -6.25 -14.91 -3.93
CA LEU A 109 -6.79 -15.55 -2.74
C LEU A 109 -5.68 -15.88 -1.71
N THR A 110 -4.43 -15.59 -2.05
CA THR A 110 -3.25 -15.95 -1.28
C THR A 110 -2.34 -14.73 -1.14
N TRP A 111 -2.01 -14.39 0.10
CA TRP A 111 -1.22 -13.21 0.47
C TRP A 111 0.00 -13.63 1.30
N LEU A 112 1.20 -13.23 0.90
CA LEU A 112 2.43 -13.56 1.64
C LEU A 112 2.49 -12.79 2.96
N VAL A 113 2.89 -13.52 4.00
CA VAL A 113 3.11 -13.02 5.35
C VAL A 113 4.42 -13.59 5.89
N GLY A 114 4.99 -12.90 6.87
CA GLY A 114 6.19 -13.34 7.58
C GLY A 114 5.88 -14.31 8.73
N GLY A 115 6.93 -14.88 9.31
CA GLY A 115 6.85 -15.65 10.55
C GLY A 115 8.23 -16.01 11.11
N ILE A 116 8.36 -15.95 12.43
CA ILE A 116 9.58 -16.29 13.21
C ILE A 116 10.02 -17.76 13.06
N ASP A 117 9.19 -18.67 12.52
CA ASP A 117 9.47 -20.10 12.40
C ASP A 117 9.83 -20.58 10.99
N ALA A 118 10.18 -19.68 10.06
CA ALA A 118 10.82 -20.11 8.81
C ALA A 118 12.30 -20.51 9.00
N VAL A 119 12.87 -20.37 10.21
CA VAL A 119 14.32 -20.56 10.43
C VAL A 119 14.71 -21.51 11.59
N VAL A 120 13.91 -21.74 12.66
CA VAL A 120 14.41 -22.58 13.77
C VAL A 120 13.31 -23.35 14.52
N LYS A 121 13.16 -24.66 14.21
CA LYS A 121 13.05 -25.80 15.16
C LYS A 121 12.25 -26.97 14.55
N ASP A 122 12.91 -27.68 13.64
CA ASP A 122 12.98 -29.16 13.77
C ASP A 122 14.45 -29.60 13.92
N VAL A 123 15.28 -28.72 14.50
CA VAL A 123 16.52 -29.13 15.14
C VAL A 123 16.14 -29.46 16.57
N GLN A 124 15.71 -30.69 16.80
CA GLN A 124 15.89 -31.32 18.09
C GLN A 124 17.35 -31.07 18.48
N LEU A 125 17.55 -30.29 19.55
CA LEU A 125 18.83 -30.19 20.24
C LEU A 125 19.11 -31.56 20.90
N SER A 126 19.37 -32.57 20.07
CA SER A 126 20.08 -33.76 20.45
C SER A 126 21.54 -33.48 20.14
N TYR A 127 22.34 -33.34 21.20
CA TYR A 127 23.78 -33.25 21.14
C TYR A 127 24.33 -34.46 20.38
N ASN A 128 24.61 -34.31 19.09
CA ASN A 128 25.38 -35.26 18.31
C ASN A 128 26.37 -34.47 17.45
N LEU A 129 27.53 -34.22 18.05
CA LEU A 129 28.79 -34.04 17.33
C LEU A 129 28.91 -35.22 16.35
N TRP A 130 29.22 -34.93 15.08
CA TRP A 130 29.47 -35.88 13.98
C TRP A 130 28.24 -36.45 13.28
N LEU A 131 27.66 -35.70 12.34
CA LEU A 131 27.07 -36.27 11.10
C LEU A 131 26.87 -35.15 10.07
N SER A 132 27.79 -35.04 9.12
CA SER A 132 27.57 -34.28 7.87
C SER A 132 26.65 -35.11 6.96
N ALA A 133 25.35 -34.99 7.15
CA ALA A 133 24.36 -35.51 6.21
C ALA A 133 23.78 -34.34 5.41
N LYS A 134 24.29 -34.15 4.19
CA LYS A 134 23.61 -33.37 3.15
C LYS A 134 22.25 -34.05 2.90
N SER A 135 21.14 -33.39 3.23
CA SER A 135 19.81 -33.81 2.78
C SER A 135 19.39 -32.96 1.59
N GLU A 136 19.20 -33.63 0.46
CA GLU A 136 18.57 -33.10 -0.75
C GLU A 136 17.07 -32.91 -0.51
N ASP A 137 16.54 -31.79 -1.02
CA ASP A 137 15.12 -31.41 -1.11
C ASP A 137 14.46 -30.69 0.09
N GLN A 138 15.18 -29.73 0.71
CA GLN A 138 14.54 -28.65 1.47
C GLN A 138 13.98 -27.59 0.50
N GLN A 139 12.78 -27.82 -0.03
CA GLN A 139 12.02 -26.73 -0.65
C GLN A 139 11.72 -25.70 0.44
N GLU A 140 12.40 -24.55 0.38
CA GLU A 140 12.12 -23.42 1.26
C GLU A 140 10.64 -23.03 1.15
N LYS A 141 9.93 -23.05 2.29
CA LYS A 141 8.51 -22.73 2.39
C LYS A 141 8.32 -21.43 3.14
N SER A 142 7.52 -20.53 2.59
CA SER A 142 7.08 -19.29 3.23
C SER A 142 5.63 -19.41 3.72
N LEU A 143 5.23 -18.53 4.62
CA LEU A 143 3.85 -18.45 5.12
C LEU A 143 3.01 -17.54 4.21
N ALA A 144 1.75 -17.91 4.05
CA ALA A 144 0.77 -17.10 3.35
C ALA A 144 -0.60 -17.24 4.02
N LEU A 145 -1.41 -16.19 3.94
CA LEU A 145 -2.83 -16.23 4.26
C LEU A 145 -3.59 -16.66 3.02
N GLN A 146 -4.29 -17.79 3.10
CA GLN A 146 -5.12 -18.30 2.01
C GLN A 146 -6.60 -18.22 2.38
N LEU A 147 -7.43 -17.68 1.47
CA LEU A 147 -8.87 -17.68 1.61
C LEU A 147 -9.42 -19.10 1.44
N LYS A 148 -10.02 -19.67 2.49
CA LYS A 148 -10.53 -21.05 2.46
C LYS A 148 -12.04 -21.15 2.44
N ASN A 149 -12.77 -20.35 3.22
CA ASN A 149 -14.24 -20.34 3.29
C ASN A 149 -14.76 -19.01 3.86
N ASN A 150 -15.94 -18.57 3.39
CA ASN A 150 -16.79 -17.53 4.00
C ASN A 150 -16.04 -16.26 4.49
N ARG A 151 -15.06 -15.77 3.71
CA ARG A 151 -14.24 -14.58 4.03
C ARG A 151 -13.23 -14.73 5.17
N HIS A 152 -12.95 -15.96 5.60
CA HIS A 152 -11.94 -16.25 6.62
C HIS A 152 -10.64 -16.77 5.97
N PHE A 153 -9.52 -16.17 6.38
CA PHE A 153 -8.19 -16.53 5.92
C PHE A 153 -7.54 -17.50 6.90
N GLU A 154 -6.93 -18.56 6.38
CA GLU A 154 -6.16 -19.52 7.16
C GLU A 154 -4.68 -19.46 6.75
N LEU A 155 -3.80 -19.64 7.73
CA LEU A 155 -2.37 -19.76 7.50
C LEU A 155 -2.06 -21.03 6.72
N THR A 156 -1.40 -20.87 5.58
CA THR A 156 -0.94 -21.95 4.70
C THR A 156 0.54 -21.76 4.39
N THR A 157 1.24 -22.84 4.05
CA THR A 157 2.64 -22.78 3.61
C THR A 157 2.70 -22.84 2.09
N VAL A 158 3.53 -21.99 1.49
CA VAL A 158 3.64 -21.81 0.04
C VAL A 158 5.11 -21.82 -0.37
N SER A 159 5.42 -22.19 -1.62
CA SER A 159 6.81 -22.21 -2.12
C SER A 159 7.39 -20.80 -2.20
N THR A 160 8.67 -20.63 -1.85
CA THR A 160 9.38 -19.33 -1.93
C THR A 160 9.50 -18.78 -3.35
N LYS A 161 9.47 -19.64 -4.37
CA LYS A 161 9.66 -19.26 -5.78
C LYS A 161 8.39 -18.73 -6.46
N SER A 162 7.23 -19.01 -5.89
CA SER A 162 5.95 -18.57 -6.45
C SER A 162 5.66 -17.11 -6.06
N ALA A 163 5.16 -16.33 -7.02
CA ALA A 163 4.91 -14.91 -6.85
C ALA A 163 3.47 -14.66 -6.37
N TYR A 164 3.34 -13.87 -5.30
CA TYR A 164 2.04 -13.51 -4.70
C TYR A 164 2.09 -12.08 -4.17
N PRO A 165 0.93 -11.41 -4.03
CA PRO A 165 0.87 -10.16 -3.30
C PRO A 165 1.22 -10.40 -1.83
N PHE A 166 1.65 -9.35 -1.14
CA PHE A 166 2.21 -9.45 0.20
C PHE A 166 1.75 -8.31 1.10
N ILE A 167 1.87 -8.54 2.41
CA ILE A 167 1.45 -7.59 3.43
C ILE A 167 2.67 -7.24 4.28
N CYS A 168 2.95 -5.95 4.39
CA CYS A 168 3.99 -5.45 5.28
C CYS A 168 3.37 -4.92 6.58
N SER A 169 4.05 -5.13 7.70
CA SER A 169 3.84 -4.46 8.99
C SER A 169 4.94 -3.43 9.24
N LEU A 170 4.55 -2.21 9.60
CA LEU A 170 5.47 -1.11 9.87
C LEU A 170 6.20 -1.31 11.20
N LEU A 171 7.53 -1.13 11.18
CA LEU A 171 8.34 -1.24 12.40
C LEU A 171 8.03 -0.06 13.36
N PRO A 172 8.09 -0.26 14.69
CA PRO A 172 7.77 0.80 15.67
C PRO A 172 8.58 2.09 15.50
N LEU A 173 9.87 1.97 15.16
CA LEU A 173 10.73 3.13 14.92
C LEU A 173 10.30 3.90 13.67
N ALA A 174 10.01 3.19 12.58
CA ALA A 174 9.54 3.79 11.33
C ALA A 174 8.16 4.44 11.51
N ARG A 175 7.24 3.80 12.25
CA ARG A 175 5.95 4.37 12.64
C ARG A 175 6.13 5.73 13.32
N LYS A 176 7.00 5.81 14.32
CA LYS A 176 7.27 7.06 15.03
C LYS A 176 7.88 8.13 14.12
N THR A 177 8.84 7.75 13.27
CA THR A 177 9.46 8.68 12.32
C THR A 177 8.45 9.23 11.33
N LEU A 178 7.64 8.38 10.70
CA LEU A 178 6.61 8.79 9.73
C LEU A 178 5.53 9.66 10.37
N LEU A 179 5.06 9.33 11.57
CA LEU A 179 4.09 10.17 12.27
C LEU A 179 4.70 11.54 12.62
N TYR A 180 5.96 11.59 13.04
CA TYR A 180 6.67 12.84 13.33
C TYR A 180 6.85 13.68 12.06
N GLU A 181 7.27 13.07 10.95
CA GLU A 181 7.35 13.74 9.64
C GLU A 181 6.00 14.28 9.19
N GLN A 182 4.93 13.50 9.36
CA GLN A 182 3.56 13.92 9.03
C GLN A 182 3.10 15.10 9.89
N ALA A 183 3.43 15.09 11.18
CA ALA A 183 3.10 16.20 12.07
C ALA A 183 3.94 17.46 11.81
N LEU A 184 5.13 17.30 11.22
CA LEU A 184 5.98 18.41 10.79
C LEU A 184 5.64 18.95 9.40
N TYR A 185 4.66 18.36 8.69
CA TYR A 185 4.26 18.91 7.40
C TYR A 185 3.82 20.37 7.56
N PRO A 186 4.37 21.28 6.75
CA PRO A 186 3.98 22.67 6.80
C PRO A 186 2.48 22.80 6.50
N LYS A 187 1.84 23.78 7.15
CA LYS A 187 0.43 24.08 6.87
C LYS A 187 0.28 24.41 5.39
N GLY A 188 -0.64 23.75 4.71
CA GLY A 188 -0.82 23.87 3.27
C GLY A 188 -0.13 22.77 2.45
N SER A 189 0.56 21.81 3.10
CA SER A 189 0.98 20.57 2.44
C SER A 189 -0.19 19.86 1.75
N PRO A 190 0.08 19.21 0.60
CA PRO A 190 -0.95 18.49 -0.13
C PRO A 190 -1.48 17.32 0.69
N GLN A 191 -2.79 17.14 0.67
CA GLN A 191 -3.49 15.99 1.22
C GLN A 191 -4.50 15.50 0.19
N ILE A 192 -4.70 14.19 0.10
CA ILE A 192 -5.73 13.61 -0.75
C ILE A 192 -7.00 13.46 0.08
N VAL A 193 -8.02 14.24 -0.27
CA VAL A 193 -9.33 14.27 0.38
C VAL A 193 -10.20 13.11 -0.10
N GLU A 194 -10.09 12.75 -1.38
CA GLU A 194 -10.82 11.63 -1.97
C GLU A 194 -9.82 10.65 -2.57
N GLN A 195 -9.63 9.53 -1.87
CA GLN A 195 -8.77 8.43 -2.30
C GLN A 195 -9.50 7.59 -3.35
N PRO A 196 -8.78 6.99 -4.32
CA PRO A 196 -9.37 6.00 -5.20
C PRO A 196 -9.73 4.75 -4.39
N LYS A 197 -10.88 4.14 -4.73
CA LYS A 197 -11.20 2.77 -4.32
C LYS A 197 -10.11 1.82 -4.76
N LEU A 198 -10.01 0.68 -4.10
CA LEU A 198 -8.97 -0.28 -4.39
C LEU A 198 -9.05 -0.90 -5.79
N ALA A 199 -10.26 -1.03 -6.34
CA ALA A 199 -10.44 -1.57 -7.67
C ALA A 199 -11.69 -1.07 -8.37
N TYR A 200 -11.60 -1.00 -9.70
CA TYR A 200 -12.68 -0.63 -10.61
C TYR A 200 -12.83 -1.69 -11.69
N HIS A 201 -14.08 -2.14 -11.87
CA HIS A 201 -14.43 -3.10 -12.91
C HIS A 201 -15.25 -2.43 -14.00
N TYR A 202 -15.00 -2.82 -15.23
CA TYR A 202 -15.81 -2.38 -16.37
C TYR A 202 -16.17 -3.56 -17.26
N SER A 203 -17.38 -3.56 -17.81
CA SER A 203 -17.72 -4.47 -18.90
C SER A 203 -17.40 -3.77 -20.22
N PRO A 204 -16.67 -4.39 -21.15
CA PRO A 204 -16.45 -3.83 -22.48
C PRO A 204 -17.78 -3.78 -23.23
N ARG A 205 -18.49 -2.66 -23.10
CA ARG A 205 -19.74 -2.39 -23.82
C ARG A 205 -19.47 -1.35 -24.89
N ARG A 206 -20.25 -1.39 -25.98
CA ARG A 206 -20.10 -0.46 -27.12
C ARG A 206 -20.39 1.01 -26.75
N ASP A 207 -21.09 1.25 -25.65
CA ASP A 207 -21.55 2.54 -25.14
C ASP A 207 -20.74 3.07 -23.93
N GLY A 208 -19.88 2.24 -23.33
CA GLY A 208 -19.04 2.61 -22.19
C GLY A 208 -17.62 2.95 -22.63
N TYR A 209 -17.27 4.24 -22.65
CA TYR A 209 -15.98 4.70 -23.18
C TYR A 209 -14.88 4.83 -22.11
N PHE A 210 -15.23 5.12 -20.84
CA PHE A 210 -14.24 5.43 -19.80
C PHE A 210 -14.62 4.88 -18.41
N VAL A 211 -13.60 4.53 -17.62
CA VAL A 211 -13.66 4.29 -16.18
C VAL A 211 -13.14 5.53 -15.45
N THR A 212 -13.91 6.09 -14.53
CA THR A 212 -13.48 7.27 -13.76
C THR A 212 -12.89 6.86 -12.42
N ILE A 213 -11.66 7.28 -12.15
CA ILE A 213 -10.94 7.08 -10.90
C ILE A 213 -10.81 8.44 -10.21
N PRO A 214 -11.47 8.68 -9.07
CA PRO A 214 -11.36 9.92 -8.34
C PRO A 214 -10.02 10.05 -7.63
N CYS A 215 -9.44 11.24 -7.71
CA CYS A 215 -8.35 11.69 -6.85
C CYS A 215 -8.53 13.18 -6.61
N LYS A 216 -9.10 13.55 -5.46
CA LYS A 216 -9.22 14.96 -5.07
C LYS A 216 -8.18 15.28 -4.02
N SER A 217 -7.45 16.37 -4.23
CA SER A 217 -6.48 16.86 -3.27
C SER A 217 -6.80 18.26 -2.79
N SER A 218 -6.32 18.57 -1.59
CA SER A 218 -6.41 19.86 -0.93
C SER A 218 -5.02 20.26 -0.47
N GLY A 219 -4.74 21.56 -0.49
CA GLY A 219 -3.45 22.12 -0.13
C GLY A 219 -3.45 23.61 -0.43
N ASN A 220 -2.52 24.34 0.18
CA ASN A 220 -2.32 25.75 -0.10
C ASN A 220 -0.82 26.02 -0.26
N PRO A 221 -0.31 26.36 -1.46
CA PRO A 221 -1.03 26.49 -2.74
C PRO A 221 -1.77 25.23 -3.25
N VAL A 222 -2.70 25.40 -4.19
CA VAL A 222 -3.48 24.28 -4.75
C VAL A 222 -2.52 23.26 -5.39
N PRO A 223 -2.55 22.00 -4.97
CA PRO A 223 -1.63 21.00 -5.49
C PRO A 223 -1.93 20.59 -6.93
N LYS A 224 -0.88 20.33 -7.69
CA LYS A 224 -0.95 19.73 -9.03
C LYS A 224 -1.08 18.21 -8.90
N ILE A 225 -2.05 17.63 -9.59
CA ILE A 225 -2.28 16.19 -9.61
C ILE A 225 -1.63 15.59 -10.85
N ASN A 226 -0.76 14.59 -10.65
CA ASN A 226 -0.20 13.75 -11.71
C ASN A 226 -0.66 12.31 -11.50
N TRP A 227 -0.91 11.59 -12.59
CA TRP A 227 -1.34 10.20 -12.56
C TRP A 227 -0.26 9.29 -13.11
N PHE A 228 -0.19 8.09 -12.57
CA PHE A 228 0.77 7.09 -12.95
C PHE A 228 0.08 5.76 -13.21
N LYS A 229 0.58 5.01 -14.18
CA LYS A 229 0.18 3.67 -14.56
C LYS A 229 1.30 2.69 -14.20
N ASN A 230 0.95 1.47 -13.80
CA ASN A 230 1.90 0.39 -13.48
C ASN A 230 2.99 0.79 -12.48
N GLY A 231 2.63 1.62 -11.49
CA GLY A 231 3.53 2.04 -10.43
C GLY A 231 4.51 3.17 -10.79
N ILE A 232 5.03 3.22 -12.02
CA ILE A 232 6.14 4.15 -12.39
C ILE A 232 5.83 5.00 -13.62
N ASP A 233 4.96 4.55 -14.54
CA ASP A 233 4.74 5.23 -15.81
C ASP A 233 3.86 6.47 -15.64
N GLU A 234 4.44 7.68 -15.72
CA GLU A 234 3.67 8.92 -15.65
C GLU A 234 2.76 9.07 -16.89
N ILE A 235 1.48 9.33 -16.65
CA ILE A 235 0.48 9.53 -17.70
C ILE A 235 0.58 10.98 -18.18
N ASP A 236 1.20 11.17 -19.34
CA ASP A 236 1.24 12.46 -20.01
C ASP A 236 -0.06 12.75 -20.77
N VAL A 237 -0.98 13.41 -20.06
CA VAL A 237 -2.27 13.88 -20.59
C VAL A 237 -2.11 15.02 -21.61
N SER A 238 -0.94 15.67 -21.66
CA SER A 238 -0.69 16.78 -22.60
C SER A 238 -0.32 16.32 -24.00
N SER A 239 0.07 15.04 -24.15
CA SER A 239 0.36 14.45 -25.45
C SER A 239 -0.91 14.29 -26.27
N THR A 240 -0.88 14.69 -27.55
CA THR A 240 -2.02 14.59 -28.48
C THR A 240 -2.47 13.16 -28.76
N ASN A 241 -1.62 12.18 -28.41
CA ASN A 241 -1.90 10.75 -28.57
C ASN A 241 -2.37 10.08 -27.27
N SER A 242 -2.49 10.84 -26.16
CA SER A 242 -3.01 10.28 -24.91
C SER A 242 -4.49 10.03 -25.01
N SER A 243 -4.90 8.79 -24.74
CA SER A 243 -6.30 8.40 -24.62
C SER A 243 -6.84 8.60 -23.20
N PHE A 244 -5.99 9.01 -22.26
CA PHE A 244 -6.36 9.33 -20.89
C PHE A 244 -6.80 10.78 -20.77
N ILE A 245 -7.79 11.04 -19.91
CA ILE A 245 -8.27 12.40 -19.63
C ILE A 245 -8.20 12.62 -18.11
N VAL A 246 -7.70 13.78 -17.68
CA VAL A 246 -7.73 14.18 -16.27
C VAL A 246 -8.64 15.39 -16.11
N SER A 247 -9.66 15.27 -15.26
CA SER A 247 -10.65 16.32 -15.00
C SER A 247 -10.96 16.43 -13.52
N GLY A 248 -10.77 17.62 -12.95
CA GLY A 248 -10.99 17.87 -11.52
C GLY A 248 -10.14 16.99 -10.59
N GLY A 249 -9.00 16.50 -11.08
CA GLY A 249 -8.13 15.55 -10.38
C GLY A 249 -8.44 14.08 -10.65
N SER A 250 -9.63 13.75 -11.13
CA SER A 250 -10.02 12.38 -11.50
C SER A 250 -9.42 11.96 -12.83
N LEU A 251 -8.97 10.72 -12.93
CA LEU A 251 -8.50 10.09 -14.16
C LEU A 251 -9.63 9.34 -14.84
N LEU A 252 -9.84 9.62 -16.13
CA LEU A 252 -10.70 8.83 -17.01
C LEU A 252 -9.83 7.88 -17.83
N VAL A 253 -9.94 6.59 -17.51
CA VAL A 253 -9.21 5.51 -18.17
C VAL A 253 -10.05 4.99 -19.34
N PRO A 254 -9.55 5.01 -20.58
CA PRO A 254 -10.27 4.51 -21.75
C PRO A 254 -10.47 2.99 -21.71
N ILE A 255 -11.70 2.56 -21.95
CA ILE A 255 -12.08 1.15 -22.01
C ILE A 255 -11.68 0.58 -23.39
N HIS A 256 -10.87 -0.48 -23.37
CA HIS A 256 -10.48 -1.17 -24.59
C HIS A 256 -11.15 -2.55 -24.63
N ASN A 257 -11.92 -2.83 -25.70
CA ASN A 257 -12.77 -4.03 -25.80
C ASN A 257 -12.04 -5.37 -25.71
N ASN A 258 -10.71 -5.40 -25.90
CA ASN A 258 -9.94 -6.64 -26.01
C ASN A 258 -8.88 -6.82 -24.90
N SER A 259 -8.87 -5.98 -23.86
CA SER A 259 -7.90 -6.09 -22.78
C SER A 259 -8.50 -6.83 -21.58
N THR A 260 -8.03 -8.05 -21.34
CA THR A 260 -8.21 -8.77 -20.05
C THR A 260 -7.16 -8.36 -19.02
N GLU A 261 -6.27 -7.44 -19.38
CA GLU A 261 -5.15 -7.00 -18.56
C GLU A 261 -5.66 -6.10 -17.44
N SER A 262 -5.10 -6.31 -16.26
CA SER A 262 -5.27 -5.42 -15.11
C SER A 262 -4.11 -4.44 -15.06
N PHE A 263 -4.43 -3.16 -14.88
CA PHE A 263 -3.42 -2.12 -14.68
C PHE A 263 -3.60 -1.45 -13.33
N GLU A 264 -2.48 -1.14 -12.68
CA GLU A 264 -2.46 -0.38 -11.43
C GLU A 264 -2.35 1.12 -11.73
N TYR A 265 -3.13 1.93 -11.04
CA TYR A 265 -3.08 3.40 -11.12
C TYR A 265 -2.95 4.00 -9.73
N HIS A 266 -2.26 5.13 -9.65
CA HIS A 266 -2.23 5.98 -8.46
C HIS A 266 -1.97 7.42 -8.88
N CYS A 267 -2.37 8.37 -8.04
CA CYS A 267 -2.09 9.78 -8.26
C CYS A 267 -1.07 10.31 -7.24
N THR A 268 -0.37 11.37 -7.63
CA THR A 268 0.43 12.19 -6.72
C THR A 268 -0.07 13.63 -6.76
N ALA A 269 -0.22 14.22 -5.58
CA ALA A 269 -0.57 15.62 -5.39
C ALA A 269 0.69 16.37 -4.95
N THR A 270 1.18 17.29 -5.79
CA THR A 270 2.44 18.01 -5.57
C THR A 270 2.21 19.50 -5.39
N ASN A 271 2.84 20.08 -4.38
CA ASN A 271 2.87 21.52 -4.11
C ASN A 271 4.27 21.93 -3.62
N ILE A 272 4.53 23.23 -3.45
CA ILE A 272 5.80 23.76 -2.90
C ILE A 272 6.16 23.19 -1.53
N HIS A 273 5.17 22.68 -0.81
CA HIS A 273 5.30 22.12 0.53
C HIS A 273 5.59 20.62 0.56
N GLY A 274 5.52 19.94 -0.59
CA GLY A 274 5.83 18.52 -0.72
C GLY A 274 4.94 17.80 -1.74
N THR A 275 5.04 16.48 -1.74
CA THR A 275 4.26 15.59 -2.59
C THR A 275 3.59 14.53 -1.75
N TYR A 276 2.32 14.24 -2.03
CA TYR A 276 1.54 13.21 -1.36
C TYR A 276 0.99 12.22 -2.39
N ARG A 277 1.08 10.91 -2.10
CA ARG A 277 0.66 9.82 -3.01
C ARG A 277 -0.65 9.17 -2.53
N SER A 278 -1.55 8.85 -3.45
CA SER A 278 -2.77 8.09 -3.13
C SER A 278 -2.51 6.61 -2.86
N SER A 279 -3.54 5.93 -2.34
CA SER A 279 -3.67 4.48 -2.48
C SER A 279 -3.58 4.07 -3.96
N SER A 280 -3.05 2.88 -4.18
CA SER A 280 -3.05 2.24 -5.49
C SER A 280 -4.42 1.63 -5.77
N THR A 281 -4.87 1.72 -7.02
CA THR A 281 -6.11 1.11 -7.51
C THR A 281 -5.84 0.20 -8.70
N ILE A 282 -6.60 -0.88 -8.81
CA ILE A 282 -6.55 -1.80 -9.95
C ILE A 282 -7.75 -1.56 -10.87
N VAL A 283 -7.55 -1.48 -12.18
CA VAL A 283 -8.63 -1.42 -13.16
C VAL A 283 -8.61 -2.69 -14.01
N ARG A 284 -9.74 -3.39 -14.10
CA ARG A 284 -9.86 -4.65 -14.85
C ARG A 284 -11.22 -4.80 -15.53
N SER A 285 -11.27 -5.57 -16.61
CA SER A 285 -12.53 -5.93 -17.27
C SER A 285 -13.30 -7.02 -16.49
N ALA A 286 -14.60 -6.79 -16.29
CA ALA A 286 -15.56 -7.77 -15.81
C ALA A 286 -16.16 -8.53 -16.99
N PHE A 287 -16.19 -9.85 -16.88
CA PHE A 287 -16.70 -10.74 -17.91
C PHE A 287 -17.36 -11.97 -17.30
N ILE A 288 -18.28 -12.56 -18.06
CA ILE A 288 -18.86 -13.87 -17.77
C ILE A 288 -18.78 -14.64 -19.08
N GLU A 289 -18.06 -15.75 -19.10
CA GLU A 289 -18.05 -16.64 -20.25
C GLU A 289 -19.44 -17.26 -20.46
N PRO A 290 -19.79 -17.62 -21.71
CA PRO A 290 -21.06 -18.26 -21.98
C PRO A 290 -21.20 -19.55 -21.16
N PHE A 291 -22.39 -19.74 -20.58
CA PHE A 291 -22.73 -21.00 -19.94
C PHE A 291 -22.63 -22.14 -20.98
N ARG A 292 -22.16 -23.31 -20.52
CA ARG A 292 -22.16 -24.51 -21.34
C ARG A 292 -23.57 -24.79 -21.85
N ALA A 293 -23.72 -24.92 -23.16
CA ALA A 293 -25.00 -25.29 -23.78
C ALA A 293 -25.37 -26.77 -23.52
N THR A 294 -24.38 -27.59 -23.16
CA THR A 294 -24.55 -29.03 -22.89
C THR A 294 -25.12 -29.27 -21.50
N ARG A 295 -26.12 -30.17 -21.41
CA ARG A 295 -26.65 -30.65 -20.13
C ARG A 295 -25.58 -31.42 -19.36
N LEU A 296 -25.47 -31.14 -18.06
CA LEU A 296 -24.56 -31.83 -17.15
C LEU A 296 -25.14 -33.17 -16.69
N ASP A 297 -24.25 -34.13 -16.43
CA ASP A 297 -24.62 -35.46 -15.96
C ASP A 297 -25.27 -35.42 -14.57
N VAL A 298 -26.24 -36.31 -14.37
CA VAL A 298 -26.98 -36.47 -13.13
C VAL A 298 -26.36 -37.61 -12.33
N TYR A 299 -25.90 -37.33 -11.12
CA TYR A 299 -25.29 -38.31 -10.23
C TYR A 299 -26.23 -38.68 -9.09
N ALA A 300 -26.26 -39.94 -8.65
CA ALA A 300 -26.98 -40.32 -7.44
C ALA A 300 -26.33 -39.68 -6.20
N ASN A 301 -27.13 -39.09 -5.31
CA ASN A 301 -26.62 -38.57 -4.06
C ASN A 301 -26.35 -39.73 -3.09
N ARG A 302 -25.10 -39.90 -2.63
CA ARG A 302 -24.75 -40.99 -1.71
C ARG A 302 -25.28 -40.79 -0.29
N LYS A 303 -25.75 -39.58 0.07
CA LYS A 303 -26.22 -39.24 1.42
C LYS A 303 -27.75 -39.13 1.53
N THR A 304 -28.48 -39.05 0.41
CA THR A 304 -29.94 -38.90 0.38
C THR A 304 -30.52 -39.71 -0.77
N SER A 305 -31.83 -40.01 -0.76
CA SER A 305 -32.51 -40.72 -1.86
C SER A 305 -32.70 -39.86 -3.13
N GLY A 306 -31.96 -38.76 -3.27
CA GLY A 306 -32.07 -37.83 -4.38
C GLY A 306 -30.94 -37.96 -5.41
N THR A 307 -31.06 -37.21 -6.50
CA THR A 307 -30.00 -37.02 -7.49
C THR A 307 -29.38 -35.63 -7.36
N LYS A 308 -28.07 -35.51 -7.62
CA LYS A 308 -27.34 -34.24 -7.70
C LYS A 308 -26.89 -33.95 -9.13
N ILE A 309 -26.88 -32.68 -9.49
CA ILE A 309 -26.20 -32.16 -10.69
C ILE A 309 -25.10 -31.25 -10.18
N GLU A 310 -23.87 -31.44 -10.65
CA GLU A 310 -22.77 -30.58 -10.24
C GLU A 310 -22.84 -29.25 -10.97
N CYS A 311 -22.85 -28.14 -10.23
CA CYS A 311 -22.84 -26.82 -10.83
C CYS A 311 -21.43 -26.50 -11.35
N GLN A 312 -21.28 -26.42 -12.67
CA GLN A 312 -20.06 -25.93 -13.30
C GLN A 312 -20.30 -24.50 -13.79
N THR A 313 -19.93 -23.52 -12.96
CA THR A 313 -20.03 -22.10 -13.33
C THR A 313 -19.04 -21.78 -14.45
N PRO A 314 -19.44 -21.00 -15.48
CA PRO A 314 -18.51 -20.54 -16.51
C PRO A 314 -17.42 -19.67 -15.89
N GLN A 315 -16.28 -19.51 -16.58
CA GLN A 315 -15.24 -18.61 -16.10
C GLN A 315 -15.78 -17.18 -16.09
N HIS A 316 -15.62 -16.48 -14.97
CA HIS A 316 -16.14 -15.14 -14.83
C HIS A 316 -15.32 -14.33 -13.84
N TYR A 317 -15.50 -13.02 -13.91
CA TYR A 317 -14.86 -12.05 -13.05
C TYR A 317 -15.76 -10.81 -12.85
N PRO A 318 -15.85 -10.24 -11.62
CA PRO A 318 -15.23 -10.71 -10.38
C PRO A 318 -15.81 -12.06 -9.91
N LYS A 319 -15.07 -12.80 -9.08
CA LYS A 319 -15.56 -14.06 -8.50
C LYS A 319 -16.73 -13.77 -7.54
N PRO A 320 -17.72 -14.66 -7.40
CA PRO A 320 -18.85 -14.46 -6.51
C PRO A 320 -18.36 -14.44 -5.07
N ILE A 321 -18.97 -13.58 -4.26
CA ILE A 321 -18.64 -13.34 -2.86
C ILE A 321 -19.26 -14.43 -1.96
#